data_AF-A0A820U1S5-F1
#
_entry.id   AF-A0A820U1S5-F1
#
_cell.length_a   1.000
_cell.length_b   1.000
_cell.length_c   1.000
_cell.angle_alpha   90.00
_cell.angle_beta   90.00
_cell.angle_gamma   90.00
#
_symmetry.space_group_name_H-M   'P 1'
#
loop_
_entity.id
_entity.type
_entity.pdbx_description
1 polymer ?
#
loop_
_entity_poly.entity_id
_entity_poly.type
_entity_poly.pdbx_seq_one_letter_code
_entity_poly.pdbx_strand_id
1 'polypeptide(L)'
;MKQAVRFHQAFTFLIPTVRHSTLISSDTTSKENAEHRHRLATTKKIRLLGLQSNQARQALAIYDDYVYRQKKLPDLRMFAVAINCAMVAEDLVKGREIHQFIEHHFPHLKDNLMLKQQLRYFYIKCNDKLSADKLFQKPSTITETSAKT
;
A
#
# COMPACT_ATOMS: atom_id res chain seq x y z
N MET A 1 0.76 33.27 49.86
CA MET A 1 0.56 32.23 48.82
C MET A 1 0.56 32.87 47.45
N LYS A 2 1.74 33.19 46.91
CA LYS A 2 1.88 33.65 45.52
C LYS A 2 3.28 33.28 45.04
N GLN A 3 3.36 32.55 43.94
CA GLN A 3 4.09 32.96 42.73
C GLN A 3 4.40 31.75 41.86
N ALA A 4 4.00 31.82 40.60
CA ALA A 4 4.70 31.18 39.50
C ALA A 4 4.58 32.13 38.29
N VAL A 5 5.66 32.86 38.03
CA VAL A 5 5.87 33.65 36.81
C VAL A 5 6.96 32.94 35.99
N ARG A 6 6.73 32.82 34.69
CA ARG A 6 7.63 32.25 33.68
C ARG A 6 8.87 33.15 33.48
N PHE A 7 10.02 32.58 33.11
CA PHE A 7 10.75 32.83 31.84
C PHE A 7 12.21 32.28 31.84
N HIS A 8 12.50 31.50 30.79
CA HIS A 8 13.72 31.43 29.95
C HIS A 8 15.15 31.14 30.49
N GLN A 9 15.76 30.20 29.75
CA GLN A 9 17.17 30.03 29.34
C GLN A 9 18.24 29.57 30.35
N ALA A 10 18.85 28.41 30.07
CA ALA A 10 20.19 28.36 29.47
C ALA A 10 20.57 26.93 29.06
N PHE A 11 21.09 26.83 27.84
CA PHE A 11 21.74 25.65 27.24
C PHE A 11 23.08 25.40 27.95
N THR A 12 23.30 24.19 28.45
CA THR A 12 24.66 23.64 28.64
C THR A 12 24.58 22.13 28.50
N PHE A 13 24.81 21.67 27.27
CA PHE A 13 25.00 20.25 26.98
C PHE A 13 26.37 19.84 27.51
N LEU A 14 26.40 19.24 28.69
CA LEU A 14 27.51 18.42 29.15
C LEU A 14 27.37 17.06 28.46
N ILE A 15 28.23 16.78 27.49
CA ILE A 15 28.28 15.51 26.75
C ILE A 15 28.57 14.38 27.74
N PRO A 16 27.69 13.38 27.92
CA PRO A 16 28.08 12.11 28.51
C PRO A 16 28.66 11.25 27.39
N THR A 17 29.97 11.01 27.45
CA THR A 17 30.65 9.94 26.73
C THR A 17 30.05 8.62 27.20
N VAL A 18 29.13 8.05 26.41
CA VAL A 18 28.70 6.65 26.54
C VAL A 18 29.11 5.91 25.28
N ARG A 19 30.20 5.16 25.44
CA ARG A 19 30.63 4.12 24.53
C ARG A 19 29.82 2.86 24.88
N HIS A 20 28.80 2.54 24.09
CA HIS A 20 28.31 1.16 23.83
C HIS A 20 27.24 1.18 22.73
N SER A 21 27.69 1.52 21.54
CA SER A 21 26.97 1.44 20.28
C SER A 21 27.45 0.21 19.51
N THR A 22 26.90 -0.99 19.75
CA THR A 22 27.14 -2.18 18.88
C THR A 22 26.24 -3.41 19.07
N LEU A 23 25.10 -3.39 19.79
CA LEU A 23 24.25 -4.60 19.96
C LEU A 23 22.82 -4.52 19.40
N ILE A 24 22.41 -3.40 18.78
CA ILE A 24 21.04 -3.25 18.23
C ILE A 24 21.00 -3.38 16.68
N SER A 25 22.16 -3.50 16.02
CA SER A 25 22.29 -3.41 14.55
C SER A 25 22.30 -4.77 13.81
N SER A 26 22.81 -5.85 14.41
CA SER A 26 22.93 -7.15 13.71
C SER A 26 21.60 -7.90 13.62
N ASP A 27 20.79 -7.86 14.67
CA ASP A 27 19.56 -8.65 14.75
C ASP A 27 18.42 -8.02 13.94
N THR A 28 18.36 -6.68 13.91
CA THR A 28 17.39 -5.91 13.12
C THR A 28 17.65 -6.11 11.62
N THR A 29 18.90 -5.97 11.19
CA THR A 29 19.29 -6.21 9.78
C THR A 29 19.08 -7.67 9.36
N SER A 30 19.35 -8.64 10.23
CA SER A 30 19.07 -10.06 9.95
C SER A 30 17.58 -10.34 9.75
N LYS A 31 16.72 -9.77 10.62
CA LYS A 31 15.27 -9.89 10.54
C LYS A 31 14.68 -9.19 9.31
N GLU A 32 15.09 -7.97 9.03
CA GLU A 32 14.66 -7.21 7.84
C GLU A 32 15.06 -7.93 6.55
N ASN A 33 16.26 -8.52 6.50
CA ASN A 33 16.71 -9.31 5.36
C ASN A 33 15.87 -10.59 5.18
N ALA A 34 15.47 -11.26 6.27
CA ALA A 34 14.59 -12.42 6.20
C ALA A 34 13.19 -12.05 5.70
N GLU A 35 12.62 -10.94 6.18
CA GLU A 35 11.33 -10.42 5.73
C GLU A 35 11.38 -10.00 4.25
N HIS A 36 12.45 -9.34 3.83
CA HIS A 36 12.66 -8.98 2.42
C HIS A 36 12.72 -10.22 1.52
N ARG A 37 13.48 -11.25 1.91
CA ARG A 37 13.55 -12.52 1.18
C ARG A 37 12.19 -13.21 1.11
N HIS A 38 11.46 -13.26 2.22
CA HIS A 38 10.13 -13.86 2.29
C HIS A 38 9.14 -13.13 1.36
N ARG A 39 9.13 -11.79 1.39
CA ARG A 39 8.31 -10.97 0.50
C ARG A 39 8.64 -11.25 -0.97
N LEU A 40 9.92 -11.21 -1.33
CA LEU A 40 10.37 -11.48 -2.70
C LEU A 40 9.96 -12.88 -3.17
N ALA A 41 10.13 -13.90 -2.34
CA ALA A 41 9.69 -15.26 -2.64
C ALA A 41 8.17 -15.34 -2.84
N THR A 42 7.40 -14.65 -1.99
CA THR A 42 5.94 -14.61 -2.09
C THR A 42 5.49 -13.92 -3.37
N THR A 43 6.04 -12.74 -3.69
CA THR A 43 5.72 -12.01 -4.93
C THR A 43 6.05 -12.86 -6.16
N LYS A 44 7.20 -13.55 -6.17
CA LYS A 44 7.56 -14.48 -7.25
C LYS A 44 6.55 -15.62 -7.37
N LYS A 45 6.16 -16.23 -6.25
CA LYS A 45 5.18 -17.33 -6.23
C LYS A 45 3.83 -16.88 -6.79
N ILE A 46 3.27 -15.78 -6.28
CA ILE A 46 1.99 -15.25 -6.77
C ILE A 46 2.08 -14.90 -8.26
N ARG A 47 3.19 -14.30 -8.72
CA ARG A 47 3.40 -13.98 -10.13
C ARG A 47 3.42 -15.23 -11.02
N LEU A 48 4.15 -16.27 -10.63
CA LEU A 48 4.23 -17.51 -11.41
C LEU A 48 2.84 -18.16 -11.56
N LEU A 49 2.08 -18.23 -10.46
CA LEU A 49 0.73 -18.79 -10.47
C LEU A 49 -0.24 -17.89 -11.26
N GLY A 50 -0.12 -16.57 -11.11
CA GLY A 50 -0.97 -15.60 -11.81
C GLY A 50 -0.75 -15.52 -13.32
N LEU A 51 0.40 -16.00 -13.82
CA LEU A 51 0.67 -16.14 -15.25
C LEU A 51 0.05 -17.42 -15.85
N GLN A 52 -0.33 -18.38 -15.02
CA GLN A 52 -0.96 -19.62 -15.47
C GLN A 52 -2.49 -19.43 -15.48
N SER A 53 -3.10 -19.55 -16.66
CA SER A 53 -4.50 -19.17 -16.93
C SER A 53 -5.55 -19.84 -16.04
N ASN A 54 -5.20 -20.92 -15.32
CA ASN A 54 -6.12 -21.65 -14.45
C ASN A 54 -5.78 -21.54 -12.94
N GLN A 55 -4.87 -20.64 -12.54
CA GLN A 55 -4.39 -20.56 -11.15
C GLN A 55 -4.53 -19.16 -10.53
N ALA A 56 -5.25 -18.24 -11.18
CA ALA A 56 -5.53 -16.91 -10.65
C ALA A 56 -6.15 -16.94 -9.23
N ARG A 57 -7.08 -17.87 -8.97
CA ARG A 57 -7.68 -18.04 -7.64
C ARG A 57 -6.68 -18.52 -6.59
N GLN A 58 -5.73 -19.38 -6.97
CA GLN A 58 -4.67 -19.85 -6.06
C GLN A 58 -3.69 -18.72 -5.73
N ALA A 59 -3.35 -17.89 -6.72
CA ALA A 59 -2.51 -16.71 -6.51
C ALA A 59 -3.18 -15.71 -5.54
N LEU A 60 -4.51 -15.49 -5.68
CA LEU A 60 -5.29 -14.68 -4.75
C LEU A 60 -5.34 -15.28 -3.33
N ALA A 61 -5.48 -16.61 -3.20
CA ALA A 61 -5.45 -17.26 -1.89
C ALA A 61 -4.10 -17.07 -1.16
N ILE A 62 -2.98 -17.10 -1.90
CA ILE A 62 -1.65 -16.82 -1.33
C ILE A 62 -1.51 -15.35 -0.96
N TYR A 63 -2.05 -14.44 -1.78
CA TYR A 63 -2.11 -13.02 -1.44
C TYR A 63 -2.89 -12.81 -0.13
N ASP A 64 -4.04 -13.47 0.04
CA ASP A 64 -4.87 -13.34 1.25
C ASP A 64 -4.21 -13.91 2.48
N ASP A 65 -3.55 -15.07 2.36
CA ASP A 65 -2.75 -15.61 3.45
C ASP A 65 -1.65 -14.63 3.87
N TYR A 66 -0.94 -14.04 2.91
CA TYR A 66 0.12 -13.07 3.19
C TYR A 66 -0.41 -11.81 3.89
N VAL A 67 -1.54 -11.26 3.44
CA VAL A 67 -2.09 -10.00 3.98
C VAL A 67 -2.80 -10.23 5.29
N TYR A 68 -3.76 -11.15 5.33
CA TYR A 68 -4.70 -11.25 6.45
C TYR A 68 -4.27 -12.25 7.51
N ARG A 69 -3.68 -13.38 7.12
CA ARG A 69 -3.24 -14.41 8.08
C ARG A 69 -1.87 -14.08 8.64
N GLN A 70 -0.91 -13.74 7.77
CA GLN A 70 0.45 -13.37 8.18
C GLN A 70 0.58 -11.91 8.61
N LYS A 71 -0.45 -11.07 8.38
CA LYS A 71 -0.47 -9.64 8.72
C LYS A 71 0.70 -8.86 8.11
N LYS A 72 1.12 -9.22 6.89
CA LYS A 72 2.24 -8.58 6.20
C LYS A 72 1.75 -7.58 5.16
N LEU A 73 2.49 -6.49 5.01
CA LEU A 73 2.19 -5.44 4.04
C LEU A 73 2.64 -5.86 2.62
N PRO A 74 1.75 -5.85 1.62
CA PRO A 74 2.13 -6.05 0.23
C PRO A 74 3.01 -4.94 -0.30
N ASP A 75 3.74 -5.22 -1.39
CA ASP A 75 4.37 -4.19 -2.20
C ASP A 75 3.56 -3.89 -3.48
N LEU A 76 3.97 -2.85 -4.20
CA LEU A 76 3.35 -2.43 -5.46
C LEU A 76 3.19 -3.57 -6.48
N ARG A 77 4.18 -4.47 -6.55
CA ARG A 77 4.16 -5.60 -7.50
C ARG A 77 3.13 -6.64 -7.09
N MET A 78 2.99 -6.90 -5.79
CA MET A 78 1.96 -7.81 -5.28
C MET A 78 0.56 -7.29 -5.60
N PHE A 79 0.29 -6.00 -5.41
CA PHE A 79 -0.99 -5.40 -5.79
C PHE A 79 -1.27 -5.55 -7.29
N ALA A 80 -0.30 -5.23 -8.13
CA ALA A 80 -0.44 -5.37 -9.57
C ALA A 80 -0.77 -6.82 -9.97
N VAL A 81 -0.05 -7.81 -9.43
CA VAL A 81 -0.34 -9.21 -9.73
C VAL A 81 -1.72 -9.64 -9.19
N ALA A 82 -2.08 -9.24 -7.96
CA ALA A 82 -3.36 -9.58 -7.36
C ALA A 82 -4.55 -9.01 -8.14
N ILE A 83 -4.48 -7.74 -8.58
CA ILE A 83 -5.50 -7.13 -9.44
C ILE A 83 -5.60 -7.86 -10.79
N ASN A 84 -4.47 -8.24 -11.39
CA ASN A 84 -4.48 -9.05 -12.62
C ASN A 84 -5.17 -10.40 -12.40
N CYS A 85 -4.91 -11.06 -11.28
CA CYS A 85 -5.54 -12.34 -10.95
C CYS A 85 -7.05 -12.17 -10.71
N ALA A 86 -7.47 -11.13 -10.01
CA ALA A 86 -8.89 -10.81 -9.83
C ALA A 86 -9.57 -10.52 -11.18
N MET A 87 -8.88 -9.83 -12.10
CA MET A 87 -9.36 -9.58 -13.46
C MET A 87 -9.51 -10.87 -14.26
N VAL A 88 -8.51 -11.76 -14.25
CA VAL A 88 -8.56 -13.06 -14.96
C VAL A 88 -9.63 -13.98 -14.38
N ALA A 89 -9.83 -13.95 -13.07
CA ALA A 89 -10.88 -14.71 -12.40
C ALA A 89 -12.28 -14.08 -12.52
N GLU A 90 -12.37 -12.88 -13.11
CA GLU A 90 -13.57 -12.02 -13.18
C GLU A 90 -14.21 -11.82 -11.79
N ASP A 91 -13.37 -11.74 -10.75
CA ASP A 91 -13.76 -11.62 -9.35
C ASP A 91 -13.84 -10.14 -8.94
N LEU A 92 -14.99 -9.54 -9.26
CA LEU A 92 -15.25 -8.13 -9.00
C LEU A 92 -15.22 -7.79 -7.50
N VAL A 93 -15.70 -8.70 -6.65
CA VAL A 93 -15.69 -8.52 -5.19
C VAL A 93 -14.26 -8.44 -4.70
N LYS A 94 -13.41 -9.39 -5.14
CA LYS A 94 -12.02 -9.45 -4.70
C LYS A 94 -11.21 -8.26 -5.16
N GLY A 95 -11.35 -7.84 -6.42
CA GLY A 95 -10.61 -6.69 -6.90
C GLY A 95 -11.05 -5.37 -6.25
N ARG A 96 -12.33 -5.22 -5.86
CA ARG A 96 -12.79 -4.07 -5.04
C ARG A 96 -12.18 -4.07 -3.65
N GLU A 97 -12.14 -5.22 -2.99
CA GLU A 97 -11.49 -5.37 -1.68
C GLU A 97 -10.01 -4.95 -1.75
N ILE A 98 -9.27 -5.43 -2.75
CA ILE A 98 -7.88 -5.05 -2.97
C ILE A 98 -7.75 -3.54 -3.24
N HIS A 99 -8.61 -2.97 -4.10
CA HIS A 99 -8.58 -1.54 -4.40
C HIS A 99 -8.84 -0.69 -3.14
N GLN A 100 -9.86 -1.03 -2.35
CA GLN A 100 -10.15 -0.35 -1.09
C GLN A 100 -8.98 -0.47 -0.12
N PHE A 101 -8.39 -1.66 0.00
CA PHE A 101 -7.21 -1.86 0.85
C PHE A 101 -6.04 -0.95 0.44
N ILE A 102 -5.79 -0.79 -0.86
CA ILE A 102 -4.78 0.14 -1.38
C ILE A 102 -5.13 1.58 -1.00
N GLU A 103 -6.36 2.04 -1.20
CA GLU A 103 -6.76 3.41 -0.89
C GLU A 103 -6.65 3.74 0.60
N HIS A 104 -7.00 2.80 1.48
CA HIS A 104 -6.99 3.00 2.93
C HIS A 104 -5.58 2.91 3.54
N HIS A 105 -4.76 1.96 3.09
CA HIS A 105 -3.46 1.69 3.72
C HIS A 105 -2.27 2.27 2.95
N PHE A 106 -2.43 2.57 1.66
CA PHE A 106 -1.37 3.04 0.78
C PHE A 106 -1.82 4.26 -0.04
N PRO A 107 -2.20 5.38 0.60
CA PRO A 107 -2.71 6.57 -0.10
C PRO A 107 -1.70 7.14 -1.10
N HIS A 108 -0.41 6.97 -0.86
CA HIS A 108 0.67 7.35 -1.79
C HIS A 108 0.66 6.56 -3.11
N LEU A 109 -0.02 5.41 -3.16
CA LEU A 109 -0.20 4.60 -4.38
C LEU A 109 -1.45 4.95 -5.18
N LYS A 110 -2.35 5.80 -4.65
CA LYS A 110 -3.62 6.16 -5.30
C LYS A 110 -3.40 6.76 -6.70
N ASP A 111 -2.38 7.60 -6.84
CA ASP A 111 -2.03 8.25 -8.11
C ASP A 111 -0.96 7.52 -8.91
N ASN A 112 -0.59 6.30 -8.50
CA ASN A 112 0.34 5.48 -9.26
C ASN A 112 -0.28 5.10 -10.61
N LEU A 113 0.27 5.63 -11.70
CA LEU A 113 -0.27 5.46 -13.05
C LEU A 113 -0.44 3.99 -13.46
N MET A 114 0.53 3.13 -13.10
CA MET A 114 0.49 1.71 -13.40
C MET A 114 -0.72 1.04 -12.70
N LEU A 115 -0.90 1.27 -11.40
CA LEU A 115 -2.05 0.72 -10.67
C LEU A 115 -3.38 1.28 -11.18
N LYS A 116 -3.47 2.59 -11.45
CA LYS A 116 -4.69 3.21 -11.98
C LYS A 116 -5.09 2.61 -13.33
N GLN A 117 -4.13 2.46 -14.24
CA GLN A 117 -4.38 1.86 -15.54
C GLN A 117 -4.85 0.41 -15.38
N GLN A 118 -4.21 -0.34 -14.50
CA GLN A 118 -4.56 -1.74 -14.27
C GLN A 118 -5.93 -1.91 -13.61
N LEU A 119 -6.26 -1.09 -12.60
CA LEU A 119 -7.58 -1.07 -11.97
C LEU A 119 -8.67 -0.73 -12.99
N ARG A 120 -8.43 0.22 -13.90
CA ARG A 120 -9.37 0.54 -14.98
C ARG A 120 -9.64 -0.69 -15.86
N TYR A 121 -8.61 -1.38 -16.32
CA TYR A 121 -8.78 -2.60 -17.12
C TYR A 121 -9.55 -3.68 -16.34
N PHE A 122 -9.22 -3.88 -15.06
CA PHE A 122 -9.94 -4.80 -14.17
C PHE A 122 -11.45 -4.47 -14.12
N TYR A 123 -11.81 -3.22 -13.84
CA TYR A 123 -13.21 -2.82 -13.73
C TYR A 123 -13.96 -2.94 -15.05
N ILE A 124 -13.34 -2.59 -16.18
CA ILE A 124 -13.91 -2.79 -17.52
C ILE A 124 -14.17 -4.28 -17.77
N LYS A 125 -13.18 -5.14 -17.47
CA LYS A 125 -13.28 -6.59 -17.68
C LYS A 125 -14.37 -7.22 -16.81
N CYS A 126 -14.54 -6.73 -15.58
CA CYS A 126 -15.60 -7.15 -14.67
C CYS A 126 -16.94 -6.40 -14.89
N ASN A 127 -17.10 -5.71 -16.02
CA ASN A 127 -18.30 -5.01 -16.43
C ASN A 127 -18.80 -3.88 -15.50
N ASP A 128 -17.90 -3.29 -14.70
CA ASP A 128 -18.17 -2.14 -13.83
C ASP A 128 -17.53 -0.86 -14.41
N LYS A 129 -18.06 -0.43 -15.55
CA LYS A 129 -17.54 0.73 -16.31
C LYS A 129 -17.61 2.04 -15.52
N LEU A 130 -18.62 2.20 -14.67
CA LEU A 130 -18.79 3.39 -13.83
C LEU A 130 -17.61 3.56 -12.86
N SER A 131 -17.18 2.47 -12.21
CA SER A 131 -15.98 2.50 -11.36
C SER A 131 -14.70 2.72 -12.18
N ALA A 132 -14.63 2.15 -13.40
CA ALA A 132 -13.49 2.36 -14.30
C ALA A 132 -13.32 3.84 -14.71
N ASP A 133 -14.42 4.55 -14.98
CA ASP A 133 -14.38 5.95 -15.38
C ASP A 133 -14.02 6.87 -14.21
N LYS A 134 -14.56 6.59 -13.01
CA LYS A 134 -14.25 7.35 -11.78
C LYS A 134 -12.76 7.39 -11.45
N LEU A 135 -11.99 6.34 -11.77
CA LEU A 135 -10.54 6.29 -11.51
C LEU A 135 -9.75 7.45 -12.17
N PHE A 136 -10.25 8.00 -13.27
CA PHE A 136 -9.57 9.06 -14.03
C PHE A 136 -10.36 10.35 -14.12
N GLN A 137 -11.53 10.42 -13.47
CA GLN A 137 -12.20 11.69 -13.27
C GLN A 137 -11.31 12.53 -12.36
N LYS A 138 -10.82 13.66 -12.89
CA LYS A 138 -10.21 14.70 -12.07
C LYS A 138 -11.32 15.22 -11.15
N PRO A 139 -11.08 15.43 -9.84
CA PRO A 139 -12.05 16.16 -9.03
C PRO A 139 -12.22 17.51 -9.71
N SER A 140 -13.39 17.73 -10.31
CA SER A 140 -13.74 19.03 -10.86
C SER A 140 -13.74 19.98 -9.69
N THR A 141 -12.71 20.81 -9.59
CA THR A 141 -12.75 22.03 -8.79
C THR A 141 -13.92 22.82 -9.36
N ILE A 142 -15.07 22.75 -8.70
CA ILE A 142 -16.15 23.69 -8.92
C ILE A 142 -15.60 25.00 -8.36
N THR A 143 -14.85 25.76 -9.17
CA THR A 143 -14.69 27.18 -8.92
C THR A 143 -16.06 27.76 -9.15
N GLU A 144 -16.77 28.00 -8.05
CA GLU A 144 -17.97 28.82 -8.01
C GLU A 144 -17.72 30.05 -8.86
N THR A 145 -18.35 30.07 -10.03
CA THR A 145 -18.51 31.28 -10.82
C THR A 145 -19.70 32.00 -10.19
N SER A 146 -19.45 32.65 -9.06
CA SER A 146 -20.30 33.71 -8.49
C SER A 146 -19.44 34.98 -8.56
N ALA A 147 -19.81 36.09 -9.18
CA ALA A 147 -21.14 36.56 -9.55
C ALA A 147 -21.03 37.40 -10.84
N LYS A 148 -22.03 37.23 -11.71
CA LYS A 148 -22.49 38.25 -12.63
C LYS A 148 -23.91 38.57 -12.18
N THR A 149 -24.11 39.72 -11.55
CA THR A 149 -25.18 40.72 -11.74
C THR A 149 -24.96 41.82 -10.73
#